data_AF-I2NSH0-F1
#
_entry.id   AF-I2NSH0-F1
#
_cell.length_a   1.000
_cell.length_b   1.000
_cell.length_c   1.000
_cell.angle_alpha   90.00
_cell.angle_beta   90.00
_cell.angle_gamma   90.00
#
_symmetry.space_group_name_H-M   'P 1'
#
loop_
_entity.id
_entity.type
_entity.pdbx_description
1 polymer ?
#
loop_
_entity_poly.entity_id
_entity_poly.type
_entity_poly.pdbx_seq_one_letter_code
_entity_poly.pdbx_strand_id
1 'polypeptide(L)'
;MNAKISFDIYLKEGVITKEQYDCDYKNYRNGIWQLTKDNFESYLQSDSVVVLGKDELKALMLQGFTSDEAVRLYSVVENKLSYDDPISDSSQQSDFLKINQISSRLPLFYINFDTEVYLHMDWDRCHEDYVYDGWFSKAMDFGYLIPDELCYWKIEGRDYWKFRQL
;
A
#
# COMPACT_ATOMS: atom_id res chain seq x y z
N MET A 1 -12.93 1.00 -0.66
CA MET A 1 -12.83 0.94 0.82
C MET A 1 -13.94 1.79 1.39
N ASN A 2 -14.85 1.15 2.12
CA ASN A 2 -16.05 1.77 2.63
C ASN A 2 -15.85 2.15 4.11
N ALA A 3 -15.33 3.36 4.36
CA ALA A 3 -15.07 3.80 5.74
C ALA A 3 -16.36 3.90 6.57
N LYS A 4 -17.52 4.02 5.90
CA LYS A 4 -18.83 4.00 6.53
C LYS A 4 -19.02 2.79 7.42
N ILE A 5 -18.64 1.60 6.95
CA ILE A 5 -18.89 0.34 7.67
C ILE A 5 -18.20 0.40 9.04
N SER A 6 -16.94 0.83 9.06
CA SER A 6 -16.17 0.99 10.30
C SER A 6 -16.79 2.04 11.22
N PHE A 7 -17.16 3.22 10.70
CA PHE A 7 -17.78 4.27 11.52
C PHE A 7 -19.16 3.87 12.06
N ASP A 8 -19.97 3.16 11.28
CA ASP A 8 -21.28 2.65 11.71
C ASP A 8 -21.12 1.63 12.86
N ILE A 9 -20.11 0.75 12.78
CA ILE A 9 -19.77 -0.20 13.85
C ILE A 9 -19.33 0.57 15.11
N TYR A 10 -18.42 1.55 14.98
CA TYR A 10 -17.93 2.34 16.12
C TYR A 10 -19.05 3.12 16.80
N LEU A 11 -19.98 3.70 16.04
CA LEU A 11 -21.14 4.38 16.60
C LEU A 11 -22.08 3.40 17.32
N LYS A 12 -22.32 2.23 16.73
CA LYS A 12 -23.17 1.18 17.32
C LYS A 12 -22.59 0.61 18.62
N GLU A 13 -21.27 0.44 18.68
CA GLU A 13 -20.55 -0.06 19.86
C GLU A 13 -20.32 1.03 20.92
N GLY A 14 -20.67 2.28 20.63
CA GLY A 14 -20.49 3.42 21.54
C GLY A 14 -19.03 3.85 21.69
N VAL A 15 -18.16 3.48 20.74
CA VAL A 15 -16.75 3.90 20.68
C VAL A 15 -16.64 5.39 20.34
N ILE A 16 -17.58 5.89 19.52
CA ILE A 16 -17.69 7.31 19.16
C ILE A 16 -19.11 7.82 19.44
N THR A 17 -19.24 9.11 19.75
CA THR A 17 -20.54 9.78 19.88
C THR A 17 -21.10 10.16 18.51
N LYS A 18 -22.37 10.54 18.46
CA LYS A 18 -23.00 11.04 17.22
C LYS A 18 -22.33 12.33 16.72
N GLU A 19 -21.96 13.22 17.63
CA GLU A 19 -21.26 14.47 17.30
C GLU A 19 -19.87 14.21 16.71
N GLN A 20 -19.15 13.21 17.26
CA GLN A 20 -17.87 12.75 16.71
C GLN A 20 -18.07 12.12 15.34
N TYR A 21 -19.06 11.24 15.19
CA TYR A 21 -19.42 10.65 13.91
C TYR A 21 -19.69 11.73 12.84
N ASP A 22 -20.52 12.74 13.15
CA ASP A 22 -20.87 13.81 12.19
C ASP A 22 -19.69 14.75 11.87
N CYS A 23 -18.78 14.96 12.81
CA CYS A 23 -17.56 15.75 12.62
C CYS A 23 -16.54 14.98 11.77
N ASP A 24 -16.23 13.75 12.17
CA ASP A 24 -15.29 12.86 11.49
C ASP A 24 -15.80 12.53 10.07
N TYR A 25 -17.13 12.43 9.91
CA TYR A 25 -17.80 12.29 8.61
C TYR A 25 -17.41 13.40 7.63
N LYS A 26 -17.44 14.67 8.06
CA LYS A 26 -17.10 15.81 7.17
C LYS A 26 -15.60 15.87 6.87
N ASN A 27 -14.77 15.52 7.83
CA ASN A 27 -13.32 15.65 7.73
C ASN A 27 -12.67 14.48 6.98
N TYR A 28 -13.30 13.30 6.96
CA TYR A 28 -12.77 12.13 6.26
C TYR A 28 -12.88 12.30 4.74
N ARG A 29 -11.73 12.44 4.06
CA ARG A 29 -11.65 12.56 2.59
C ARG A 29 -12.62 13.58 1.99
N ASN A 30 -12.78 14.73 2.66
CA ASN A 30 -13.74 15.78 2.29
C ASN A 30 -15.18 15.26 2.13
N GLY A 31 -15.60 14.32 2.99
CA GLY A 31 -16.93 13.71 2.96
C GLY A 31 -17.06 12.49 2.03
N ILE A 32 -15.95 12.00 1.43
CA ILE A 32 -15.94 10.81 0.57
C ILE A 32 -15.58 9.56 1.38
N TRP A 33 -16.54 9.11 2.18
CA TRP A 33 -16.53 7.84 2.92
C TRP A 33 -16.44 6.56 2.07
N GLN A 34 -17.02 6.60 0.86
CA GLN A 34 -17.04 5.50 -0.10
C GLN A 34 -16.49 6.02 -1.43
N LEU A 35 -15.28 5.58 -1.78
CA LEU A 35 -14.71 5.83 -3.10
C LEU A 35 -15.41 4.93 -4.12
N THR A 36 -15.96 5.52 -5.16
CA THR A 36 -16.59 4.82 -6.30
C THR A 36 -15.93 5.31 -7.58
N LYS A 37 -16.20 4.61 -8.69
CA LYS A 37 -15.79 5.07 -10.02
C LYS A 37 -16.20 6.53 -10.27
N ASP A 38 -17.43 6.88 -9.89
CA ASP A 38 -18.03 8.19 -10.20
C ASP A 38 -17.44 9.35 -9.38
N ASN A 39 -16.85 9.07 -8.21
CA ASN A 39 -16.33 10.11 -7.32
C ASN A 39 -14.81 10.07 -7.14
N PHE A 40 -14.13 9.04 -7.66
CA PHE A 40 -12.68 8.89 -7.50
C PHE A 40 -11.90 10.04 -8.12
N GLU A 41 -12.30 10.51 -9.32
CA GLU A 41 -11.65 11.67 -9.95
C GLU A 41 -11.81 12.94 -9.10
N SER A 42 -12.99 13.16 -8.52
CA SER A 42 -13.22 14.29 -7.61
C SER A 42 -12.40 14.16 -6.32
N TYR A 43 -12.24 12.94 -5.81
CA TYR A 43 -11.37 12.67 -4.67
C TYR A 43 -9.91 13.03 -4.98
N LEU A 44 -9.41 12.73 -6.18
CA LEU A 44 -8.03 13.09 -6.57
C LEU A 44 -7.78 14.61 -6.62
N GLN A 45 -8.83 15.43 -6.79
CA GLN A 45 -8.74 16.90 -6.78
C GLN A 45 -8.78 17.50 -5.37
N SER A 46 -8.89 16.67 -4.32
CA SER A 46 -8.90 17.13 -2.93
C SER A 46 -7.52 17.62 -2.48
N ASP A 47 -7.47 18.73 -1.74
CA ASP A 47 -6.24 19.28 -1.13
C ASP A 47 -5.49 18.29 -0.22
N SER A 48 -6.18 17.26 0.29
CA SER A 48 -5.58 16.21 1.13
C SER A 48 -4.92 15.08 0.35
N VAL A 49 -5.02 15.07 -0.99
CA VAL A 49 -4.47 14.01 -1.85
C VAL A 49 -3.19 14.48 -2.51
N VAL A 50 -2.14 13.68 -2.37
CA VAL A 50 -0.88 13.86 -3.10
C VAL A 50 -0.83 12.83 -4.21
N VAL A 51 -0.86 13.29 -5.46
CA VAL A 51 -0.68 12.44 -6.64
C VAL A 51 0.78 12.52 -7.06
N LEU A 52 1.45 11.37 -7.09
CA LEU A 52 2.84 11.24 -7.52
C LEU A 52 2.91 10.47 -8.83
N GLY A 53 3.69 10.99 -9.77
CA GLY A 53 4.06 10.29 -10.98
C GLY A 53 5.00 9.12 -10.71
N LYS A 54 5.22 8.29 -11.75
CA LYS A 54 6.08 7.10 -11.64
C LYS A 54 7.50 7.42 -11.18
N ASP A 55 8.11 8.48 -11.73
CA ASP A 55 9.48 8.86 -11.38
C ASP A 55 9.60 9.42 -9.96
N GLU A 56 8.57 10.13 -9.49
CA GLU A 56 8.49 10.63 -8.11
C GLU A 56 8.32 9.47 -7.12
N LEU A 57 7.47 8.49 -7.43
CA LEU A 57 7.32 7.27 -6.63
C LEU A 57 8.62 6.47 -6.59
N LYS A 58 9.32 6.36 -7.72
CA LYS A 58 10.64 5.72 -7.80
C LYS A 58 11.65 6.43 -6.90
N ALA A 59 11.70 7.76 -6.93
CA ALA A 59 12.56 8.55 -6.08
C ALA A 59 12.20 8.42 -4.59
N LEU A 60 10.90 8.45 -4.26
CA LEU A 60 10.38 8.27 -2.91
C LEU A 60 10.74 6.89 -2.35
N MET A 61 10.59 5.83 -3.16
CA MET A 61 10.87 4.46 -2.77
C MET A 61 12.31 4.27 -2.29
N LEU A 62 13.28 4.92 -2.96
CA LEU A 62 14.71 4.86 -2.60
C LEU A 62 15.17 6.07 -1.77
N GLN A 63 14.26 6.92 -1.28
CA GLN A 63 14.62 8.08 -0.48
C GLN A 63 15.36 7.66 0.79
N GLY A 64 16.51 8.27 1.03
CA GLY A 64 17.39 7.97 2.16
C GLY A 64 18.41 6.87 1.89
N PHE A 65 18.45 6.30 0.68
CA PHE A 65 19.41 5.29 0.26
C PHE A 65 20.29 5.81 -0.87
N THR A 66 21.57 5.44 -0.87
CA THR A 66 22.42 5.65 -2.04
C THR A 66 22.14 4.57 -3.08
N SER A 67 22.49 4.82 -4.35
CA SER A 67 22.34 3.82 -5.41
C SER A 67 23.11 2.53 -5.07
N ASP A 68 24.36 2.65 -4.61
CA ASP A 68 25.20 1.52 -4.23
C ASP A 68 24.60 0.72 -3.07
N GLU A 69 24.01 1.42 -2.09
CA GLU A 69 23.35 0.76 -0.96
C GLU A 69 22.11 -0.02 -1.41
N ALA A 70 21.27 0.57 -2.26
CA ALA A 70 20.09 -0.09 -2.80
C ALA A 70 20.45 -1.33 -3.64
N VAL A 71 21.50 -1.23 -4.48
CA VAL A 71 22.03 -2.37 -5.26
C VAL A 71 22.54 -3.48 -4.34
N ARG A 72 23.33 -3.14 -3.32
CA ARG A 72 23.84 -4.10 -2.34
C ARG A 72 22.69 -4.79 -1.59
N LEU A 73 21.69 -4.03 -1.12
CA LEU A 73 20.52 -4.60 -0.43
C LEU A 73 19.74 -5.54 -1.36
N TYR A 74 19.60 -5.19 -2.64
CA TYR A 74 18.98 -6.06 -3.63
C TYR A 74 19.68 -7.42 -3.71
N SER A 75 21.01 -7.43 -3.79
CA SER A 75 21.80 -8.66 -3.80
C SER A 75 21.65 -9.47 -2.51
N VAL A 76 21.53 -8.82 -1.35
CA VAL A 76 21.23 -9.51 -0.07
C VAL A 76 19.87 -10.22 -0.14
N VAL A 77 18.84 -9.56 -0.65
CA VAL A 77 17.52 -10.18 -0.84
C VAL A 77 17.58 -11.34 -1.83
N GLU A 78 18.26 -11.18 -2.97
CA GLU A 78 18.39 -12.26 -3.95
C GLU A 78 19.13 -13.47 -3.40
N ASN A 79 20.20 -13.24 -2.64
CA ASN A 79 20.97 -14.32 -2.02
C ASN A 79 20.14 -15.05 -0.96
N LYS A 80 19.37 -14.31 -0.14
CA LYS A 80 18.43 -14.93 0.81
C LYS A 80 17.39 -15.79 0.09
N LEU A 81 16.77 -15.28 -0.97
CA LEU A 81 15.70 -15.99 -1.69
C LEU A 81 16.23 -17.18 -2.51
N SER A 82 17.45 -17.09 -3.05
CA SER A 82 18.01 -18.11 -3.95
C SER A 82 18.83 -19.16 -3.23
N TYR A 83 19.50 -18.79 -2.14
CA TYR A 83 20.50 -19.61 -1.45
C TYR A 83 20.27 -19.73 0.08
N ASP A 84 19.21 -19.09 0.62
CA ASP A 84 18.91 -19.04 2.05
C ASP A 84 19.98 -18.34 2.91
N ASP A 85 20.82 -17.49 2.29
CA ASP A 85 21.86 -16.73 3.00
C ASP A 85 21.27 -15.85 4.11
N PRO A 86 21.89 -15.80 5.31
CA PRO A 86 21.37 -15.02 6.42
C PRO A 86 21.46 -13.51 6.15
N ILE A 87 20.41 -12.78 6.54
CA ILE A 87 20.38 -11.31 6.50
C ILE A 87 20.92 -10.78 7.84
N SER A 88 21.75 -9.74 7.80
CA SER A 88 22.24 -9.08 9.01
C SER A 88 21.07 -8.43 9.78
N ASP A 89 20.96 -8.71 11.08
CA ASP A 89 19.86 -8.22 11.94
C ASP A 89 20.34 -7.56 13.27
N SER A 90 21.65 -7.46 13.50
CA SER A 90 22.20 -7.17 14.83
C SER A 90 22.30 -5.69 15.23
N SER A 91 21.66 -4.74 14.54
CA SER A 91 21.71 -3.30 14.93
C SER A 91 20.64 -2.43 14.26
N GLN A 92 20.52 -1.16 14.71
CA GLN A 92 19.67 -0.13 14.08
C GLN A 92 20.07 0.22 12.62
N GLN A 93 21.17 -0.32 12.10
CA GLN A 93 21.57 -0.20 10.70
C GLN A 93 21.56 -1.55 9.97
N SER A 94 20.82 -2.53 10.50
CA SER A 94 20.72 -3.86 9.91
C SER A 94 20.16 -3.82 8.49
N ASP A 95 20.62 -4.75 7.65
CA ASP A 95 20.09 -4.86 6.30
C ASP A 95 18.60 -5.23 6.35
N PHE A 96 18.17 -6.01 7.34
CA PHE A 96 16.76 -6.33 7.56
C PHE A 96 15.89 -5.08 7.75
N LEU A 97 16.30 -4.13 8.60
CA LEU A 97 15.55 -2.89 8.80
C LEU A 97 15.47 -2.06 7.51
N LYS A 98 16.59 -1.94 6.80
CA LYS A 98 16.69 -1.15 5.55
C LYS A 98 15.86 -1.76 4.42
N ILE A 99 15.85 -3.08 4.30
CA ILE A 99 14.99 -3.82 3.37
C ILE A 99 13.53 -3.53 3.67
N ASN A 100 13.13 -3.61 4.95
CA ASN A 100 11.75 -3.32 5.36
C ASN A 100 11.34 -1.86 5.10
N GLN A 101 12.26 -0.91 5.28
CA GLN A 101 12.01 0.50 4.91
C GLN A 101 11.69 0.65 3.42
N ILE A 102 12.45 0.00 2.54
CA ILE A 102 12.15 0.01 1.09
C ILE A 102 10.82 -0.72 0.81
N SER A 103 10.61 -1.90 1.41
CA SER A 103 9.41 -2.72 1.23
C SER A 103 8.12 -2.00 1.65
N SER A 104 8.18 -1.21 2.73
CA SER A 104 7.05 -0.42 3.24
C SER A 104 6.54 0.65 2.26
N ARG A 105 7.35 1.02 1.26
CA ARG A 105 7.00 2.02 0.24
C ARG A 105 6.41 1.38 -1.01
N LEU A 106 6.38 0.06 -1.11
CA LEU A 106 5.73 -0.65 -2.20
C LEU A 106 4.19 -0.58 -2.07
N PRO A 107 3.42 -0.72 -3.17
CA PRO A 107 1.96 -0.69 -3.14
C PRO A 107 1.38 -1.83 -2.28
N LEU A 108 0.53 -1.51 -1.32
CA LEU A 108 -0.09 -2.50 -0.42
C LEU A 108 -1.51 -2.91 -0.85
N PHE A 109 -2.15 -2.08 -1.67
CA PHE A 109 -3.52 -2.25 -2.13
C PHE A 109 -3.61 -2.11 -3.64
N TYR A 110 -4.46 -2.90 -4.27
CA TYR A 110 -4.86 -2.79 -5.66
C TYR A 110 -6.39 -2.63 -5.72
N ILE A 111 -6.86 -1.59 -6.40
CA ILE A 111 -8.28 -1.27 -6.50
C ILE A 111 -8.58 -0.99 -7.97
N ASN A 112 -9.52 -1.73 -8.54
CA ASN A 112 -10.03 -1.50 -9.88
C ASN A 112 -11.55 -1.27 -9.81
N PHE A 113 -11.96 -0.02 -10.04
CA PHE A 113 -13.36 0.37 -10.00
C PHE A 113 -14.17 -0.11 -11.22
N ASP A 114 -13.52 -0.38 -12.36
CA ASP A 114 -14.20 -0.83 -13.57
C ASP A 114 -14.55 -2.31 -13.50
N THR A 115 -13.66 -3.12 -12.92
CA THR A 115 -13.85 -4.57 -12.78
C THR A 115 -14.29 -4.98 -11.37
N GLU A 116 -14.53 -4.01 -10.48
CA GLU A 116 -14.98 -4.22 -9.11
C GLU A 116 -14.06 -5.17 -8.32
N VAL A 117 -12.74 -4.96 -8.43
CA VAL A 117 -11.70 -5.77 -7.77
C VAL A 117 -11.01 -4.97 -6.67
N TYR A 118 -10.83 -5.61 -5.52
CA TYR A 118 -10.07 -5.10 -4.38
C TYR A 118 -9.10 -6.16 -3.87
N LEU A 119 -7.80 -5.94 -3.97
CA LEU A 119 -6.77 -6.85 -3.47
C LEU A 119 -5.83 -6.12 -2.52
N HIS A 120 -5.29 -6.84 -1.54
CA HIS A 120 -4.27 -6.31 -0.65
C HIS A 120 -3.24 -7.37 -0.28
N MET A 121 -2.08 -6.90 0.16
CA MET A 121 -1.00 -7.75 0.70
C MET A 121 -0.75 -7.48 2.18
N ASP A 122 -1.67 -6.80 2.87
CA ASP A 122 -1.66 -6.71 4.33
C ASP A 122 -2.27 -7.99 4.90
N TRP A 123 -1.41 -8.95 5.25
CA TRP A 123 -1.80 -10.29 5.70
C TRP A 123 -2.29 -10.35 7.14
N ASP A 124 -2.03 -9.30 7.93
CA ASP A 124 -2.38 -9.24 9.35
C ASP A 124 -3.80 -8.69 9.58
N ARG A 125 -4.51 -8.31 8.51
CA ARG A 125 -5.82 -7.66 8.56
C ARG A 125 -6.77 -8.19 7.50
N CYS A 126 -8.05 -8.26 7.85
CA CYS A 126 -9.11 -8.66 6.94
C CYS A 126 -9.72 -7.44 6.21
N HIS A 127 -8.94 -6.74 5.37
CA HIS A 127 -9.46 -5.56 4.65
C HIS A 127 -10.51 -5.92 3.61
N GLU A 128 -10.48 -7.16 3.11
CA GLU A 128 -11.43 -7.71 2.15
C GLU A 128 -12.87 -7.76 2.66
N ASP A 129 -13.07 -7.74 3.98
CA ASP A 129 -14.40 -7.76 4.63
C ASP A 129 -15.09 -6.38 4.62
N TYR A 130 -14.36 -5.30 4.31
CA TYR A 130 -14.86 -3.91 4.33
C TYR A 130 -15.05 -3.32 2.92
N VAL A 131 -15.19 -4.20 1.93
CA VAL A 131 -15.36 -3.83 0.52
C VAL A 131 -16.86 -3.76 0.17
N TYR A 132 -17.19 -3.16 -0.96
CA TYR A 132 -18.56 -3.05 -1.43
C TYR A 132 -19.16 -4.41 -1.76
N ASP A 133 -20.45 -4.57 -1.50
CA ASP A 133 -21.20 -5.77 -1.87
C ASP A 133 -21.04 -6.04 -3.38
N GLY A 134 -20.75 -7.30 -3.71
CA GLY A 134 -20.59 -7.75 -5.10
C GLY A 134 -19.17 -7.64 -5.66
N TRP A 135 -18.26 -6.91 -5.00
CA TRP A 135 -16.87 -6.81 -5.44
C TRP A 135 -16.09 -8.10 -5.17
N PHE A 136 -15.14 -8.41 -6.05
CA PHE A 136 -14.15 -9.45 -5.76
C PHE A 136 -13.08 -8.88 -4.83
N SER A 137 -13.09 -9.32 -3.56
CA SER A 137 -12.12 -8.90 -2.55
C SER A 137 -11.30 -10.07 -2.00
N LYS A 138 -9.98 -9.88 -1.85
CA LYS A 138 -9.10 -10.91 -1.27
C LYS A 138 -7.73 -10.39 -0.81
N ALA A 139 -7.19 -10.96 0.27
CA ALA A 139 -5.75 -10.94 0.56
C ALA A 139 -4.97 -11.81 -0.44
N MET A 140 -4.17 -11.18 -1.31
CA MET A 140 -3.50 -11.84 -2.44
C MET A 140 -2.34 -10.98 -2.96
N ASP A 141 -1.24 -11.62 -3.37
CA ASP A 141 -0.22 -10.95 -4.19
C ASP A 141 -0.82 -10.56 -5.54
N PHE A 142 -0.88 -9.27 -5.82
CA PHE A 142 -1.45 -8.70 -7.05
C PHE A 142 -0.38 -8.13 -7.99
N GLY A 143 0.91 -8.30 -7.69
CA GLY A 143 2.00 -7.66 -8.44
C GLY A 143 1.98 -8.00 -9.93
N TYR A 144 1.51 -9.20 -10.29
CA TYR A 144 1.39 -9.65 -11.68
C TYR A 144 0.26 -8.97 -12.47
N LEU A 145 -0.68 -8.28 -11.81
CA LEU A 145 -1.76 -7.54 -12.46
C LEU A 145 -1.34 -6.16 -12.93
N ILE A 146 -0.20 -5.66 -12.47
CA ILE A 146 0.26 -4.30 -12.76
C ILE A 146 1.17 -4.35 -13.99
N PRO A 147 0.85 -3.62 -15.07
CA PRO A 147 1.71 -3.52 -16.24
C PRO A 147 3.12 -3.05 -15.88
N ASP A 148 4.13 -3.65 -16.50
CA ASP A 148 5.55 -3.36 -16.25
C ASP A 148 5.90 -1.87 -16.43
N GLU A 149 5.24 -1.20 -17.37
CA GLU A 149 5.36 0.24 -17.61
C GLU A 149 4.86 1.10 -16.44
N LEU A 150 4.02 0.59 -15.56
CA LEU A 150 3.51 1.27 -14.36
C LEU A 150 4.27 0.91 -13.09
N CYS A 151 5.04 -0.18 -13.09
CA CYS A 151 5.85 -0.63 -11.96
C CYS A 151 7.00 0.35 -11.68
N TYR A 152 6.86 1.24 -10.70
CA TYR A 152 7.92 2.17 -10.29
C TYR A 152 9.06 1.48 -9.51
N TRP A 153 8.81 0.29 -8.98
CA TRP A 153 9.77 -0.54 -8.24
C TRP A 153 10.63 -1.44 -9.14
N LYS A 154 10.43 -1.39 -10.47
CA LYS A 154 11.33 -1.99 -11.45
C LYS A 154 12.35 -0.94 -11.89
N ILE A 155 13.58 -1.05 -11.39
CA ILE A 155 14.63 -0.03 -11.55
C ILE A 155 15.88 -0.68 -12.10
N GLU A 156 16.30 -0.28 -13.31
CA GLU A 156 17.56 -0.75 -13.92
C GLU A 156 17.71 -2.28 -13.93
N GLY A 157 16.62 -2.99 -14.26
CA GLY A 157 16.58 -4.46 -14.29
C GLY A 157 16.37 -5.13 -12.93
N ARG A 158 16.32 -4.38 -11.83
CA ARG A 158 16.03 -4.90 -10.48
C ARG A 158 14.55 -4.76 -10.17
N ASP A 159 13.91 -5.88 -9.85
CA ASP A 159 12.52 -5.93 -9.40
C ASP A 159 12.46 -6.00 -7.87
N TYR A 160 12.23 -4.86 -7.23
CA TYR A 160 12.18 -4.75 -5.77
C TYR A 160 10.89 -5.33 -5.17
N TRP A 161 9.93 -5.83 -5.96
CA TRP A 161 8.78 -6.57 -5.43
C TRP A 161 9.22 -7.76 -4.56
N LYS A 162 10.40 -8.34 -4.86
CA LYS A 162 11.06 -9.40 -4.09
C LYS A 162 11.24 -9.05 -2.60
N PHE A 163 11.32 -7.77 -2.24
CA PHE A 163 11.49 -7.33 -0.85
C PHE A 163 10.27 -7.64 0.01
N ARG A 164 9.12 -7.99 -0.60
CA ARG A 164 7.93 -8.46 0.11
C ARG A 164 7.96 -9.93 0.50
N GLN A 165 8.92 -10.70 -0.02
CA GLN A 165 9.01 -12.15 0.14
C GLN A 165 9.90 -12.57 1.32
N LEU A 166 10.38 -11.59 2.10
CA LEU A 166 11.28 -11.78 3.24
C LEU A 166 10.54 -11.77 4.57
#